data_AF-A0A176YBL4-F1
#
_entry.id   AF-A0A176YBL4-F1
#
_cell.length_a   1.000
_cell.length_b   1.000
_cell.length_c   1.000
_cell.angle_alpha   90.00
_cell.angle_beta   90.00
_cell.angle_gamma   90.00
#
_symmetry.space_group_name_H-M   'P 1'
#
loop_
_entity.id
_entity.type
_entity.pdbx_description
1 polymer ?
#
loop_
_entity_poly.entity_id
_entity_poly.type
_entity_poly.pdbx_seq_one_letter_code
_entity_poly.pdbx_strand_id
1 'polypeptide(L)'
;MKSVFKFLPAATLAVGLAFGALPASAQQPAAPQQPAQPRSTPAAIAAAREILALKSANTMYANAVPGMVEKTKTALIQQNLNYQKDLNEVAPIVAQQLAGREKEIGEGMAQVYASEFTEQELKDLVTFYKSPLGQKLIQAEPRAIGLSMAFMNSWAHNFSETVMGAFRAEMRKRGKEI
;
A
#
# COMPACT_ATOMS: atom_id res chain seq x y z
N MET A 1 62.19 -2.15 -10.73
CA MET A 1 62.71 -3.46 -11.15
C MET A 1 61.56 -4.17 -11.86
N LYS A 2 61.62 -4.29 -13.20
CA LYS A 2 62.06 -5.50 -13.94
C LYS A 2 61.19 -6.71 -13.58
N SER A 3 60.56 -7.49 -14.45
CA SER A 3 60.45 -7.59 -15.92
C SER A 3 59.43 -8.75 -16.15
N VAL A 4 58.35 -8.62 -16.94
CA VAL A 4 58.19 -9.07 -18.35
C VAL A 4 58.50 -10.55 -18.59
N PHE A 5 57.63 -11.27 -19.33
CA PHE A 5 57.90 -12.07 -20.56
C PHE A 5 56.73 -13.06 -20.80
N LYS A 6 55.80 -12.76 -21.74
CA LYS A 6 55.73 -13.16 -23.18
C LYS A 6 55.34 -14.64 -23.35
N PHE A 7 54.40 -15.03 -24.22
CA PHE A 7 54.49 -14.98 -25.69
C PHE A 7 53.12 -14.94 -26.43
N LEU A 8 53.09 -14.11 -27.48
CA LEU A 8 52.24 -14.07 -28.70
C LEU A 8 52.59 -15.26 -29.65
N PRO A 9 52.06 -15.44 -30.91
CA PRO A 9 51.04 -14.69 -31.69
C PRO A 9 50.02 -15.57 -32.48
N ALA A 10 48.99 -14.95 -33.07
CA ALA A 10 48.56 -15.27 -34.44
C ALA A 10 47.92 -14.01 -35.05
N ALA A 11 48.57 -13.51 -36.09
CA ALA A 11 48.23 -12.30 -36.82
C ALA A 11 47.24 -12.62 -37.95
N THR A 12 46.23 -11.78 -38.12
CA THR A 12 45.64 -11.49 -39.43
C THR A 12 45.49 -9.98 -39.57
N LEU A 13 46.35 -9.41 -40.42
CA LEU A 13 46.18 -8.08 -40.96
C LEU A 13 44.97 -8.05 -41.88
N ALA A 14 44.05 -7.13 -41.65
CA ALA A 14 43.26 -6.51 -42.71
C ALA A 14 43.26 -5.01 -42.45
N VAL A 15 44.08 -4.30 -43.24
CA VAL A 15 44.10 -2.84 -43.34
C VAL A 15 42.84 -2.42 -44.08
N GLY A 16 41.98 -1.66 -43.41
CA GLY A 16 40.87 -0.93 -44.00
C GLY A 16 40.77 0.43 -43.35
N LEU A 17 41.43 1.42 -43.97
CA LEU A 17 41.29 2.84 -43.63
C LEU A 17 39.93 3.35 -44.11
N ALA A 18 39.05 3.72 -43.18
CA ALA A 18 37.98 4.67 -43.44
C ALA A 18 37.71 5.50 -42.18
N PHE A 19 38.09 6.78 -42.25
CA PHE A 19 37.74 7.82 -41.30
C PHE A 19 36.22 8.04 -41.31
N GLY A 20 35.61 8.00 -40.13
CA GLY A 20 34.20 8.34 -39.91
C GLY A 20 33.88 8.25 -38.43
N ALA A 21 34.21 9.31 -37.68
CA ALA A 21 33.82 9.44 -36.29
C ALA A 21 32.29 9.60 -36.21
N LEU A 22 31.60 8.52 -35.88
CA LEU A 22 30.24 8.54 -35.34
C LEU A 22 30.34 8.03 -33.91
N PRO A 23 29.69 8.68 -32.91
CA PRO A 23 29.62 8.09 -31.59
C PRO A 23 28.85 6.78 -31.75
N ALA A 24 29.53 5.67 -31.47
CA ALA A 24 28.88 4.40 -31.27
C ALA A 24 27.98 4.55 -30.04
N SER A 25 26.72 4.91 -30.28
CA SER A 25 25.64 4.60 -29.35
C SER A 25 25.65 3.09 -29.23
N ALA A 26 26.24 2.61 -28.12
CA ALA A 26 26.09 1.23 -27.71
C ALA A 26 24.58 0.94 -27.68
N GLN A 27 24.10 0.20 -28.69
CA GLN A 27 22.78 -0.38 -28.66
C GLN A 27 22.78 -1.38 -27.52
N GLN A 28 22.42 -0.91 -26.32
CA GLN A 28 21.95 -1.80 -25.27
C GLN A 28 20.82 -2.64 -25.91
N PRO A 29 20.84 -3.97 -25.77
CA PRO A 29 19.69 -4.77 -26.10
C PRO A 29 18.50 -4.13 -25.38
N ALA A 30 17.46 -3.77 -26.14
CA ALA A 30 16.20 -3.37 -25.53
C ALA A 30 15.84 -4.48 -24.55
N ALA A 31 15.80 -4.13 -23.26
CA ALA A 31 15.22 -5.04 -22.27
C ALA A 31 13.86 -5.48 -22.81
N PRO A 32 13.49 -6.76 -22.68
CA PRO A 32 12.16 -7.20 -23.08
C PRO A 32 11.16 -6.24 -22.44
N GLN A 33 10.44 -5.50 -23.27
CA GLN A 33 9.28 -4.75 -22.79
C GLN A 33 8.38 -5.81 -22.16
N GLN A 34 8.27 -5.80 -20.83
CA GLN A 34 7.28 -6.60 -20.14
C GLN A 34 5.95 -6.36 -20.87
N PRO A 35 5.20 -7.41 -21.23
CA PRO A 35 3.91 -7.26 -21.87
C PRO A 35 3.11 -6.22 -21.09
N ALA A 36 2.54 -5.24 -21.79
CA ALA A 36 1.64 -4.27 -21.21
C ALA A 36 0.71 -4.97 -20.22
N GLN A 37 0.68 -4.50 -18.96
CA GLN A 37 -0.09 -5.16 -17.91
C GLN A 37 -1.49 -5.45 -18.43
N PRO A 38 -1.96 -6.71 -18.33
CA PRO A 38 -3.28 -7.06 -18.84
C PRO A 38 -4.29 -6.15 -18.16
N ARG A 39 -5.07 -5.40 -18.95
CA ARG A 39 -6.28 -4.72 -18.49
C ARG A 39 -7.01 -5.70 -17.57
N SER A 40 -7.25 -5.31 -16.32
CA SER A 40 -7.88 -6.15 -15.30
C SER A 40 -9.07 -6.87 -15.90
N THR A 41 -8.92 -8.18 -16.12
CA THR A 41 -9.96 -8.99 -16.73
C THR A 41 -11.17 -9.03 -15.78
N PRO A 42 -12.39 -9.32 -16.27
CA PRO A 42 -13.53 -9.52 -15.39
C PRO A 42 -13.27 -10.58 -14.30
N ALA A 43 -12.47 -11.61 -14.62
CA ALA A 43 -12.04 -12.64 -13.69
C ALA A 43 -11.05 -12.11 -12.64
N ALA A 44 -10.09 -11.27 -13.01
CA ALA A 44 -9.19 -10.59 -12.07
C ALA A 44 -9.98 -9.71 -11.09
N ILE A 45 -10.93 -8.91 -11.60
CA ILE A 45 -11.78 -8.06 -10.76
C ILE A 45 -12.65 -8.90 -9.81
N ALA A 46 -13.17 -10.04 -10.27
CA ALA A 46 -13.93 -10.96 -9.42
C ALA A 46 -13.06 -11.56 -8.29
N ALA A 47 -11.84 -11.99 -8.60
CA ALA A 47 -10.90 -12.51 -7.60
C ALA A 47 -10.49 -11.41 -6.59
N ALA A 48 -10.23 -10.19 -7.06
CA ALA A 48 -9.95 -9.04 -6.20
C ALA A 48 -11.12 -8.71 -5.26
N ARG A 49 -12.36 -8.72 -5.76
CA ARG A 49 -13.56 -8.56 -4.92
C ARG A 49 -13.63 -9.62 -3.84
N GLU A 50 -13.34 -10.87 -4.18
CA GLU A 50 -13.35 -11.97 -3.23
C GLU A 50 -12.28 -11.80 -2.14
N ILE A 51 -11.05 -11.42 -2.51
CA ILE A 51 -9.97 -11.14 -1.54
C ILE A 51 -10.40 -10.00 -0.59
N LEU A 52 -10.93 -8.90 -1.14
CA LEU A 52 -11.39 -7.77 -0.34
C LEU A 52 -12.53 -8.16 0.60
N ALA A 53 -13.47 -9.00 0.16
CA ALA A 53 -14.53 -9.54 1.00
C ALA A 53 -13.98 -10.43 2.12
N LEU A 54 -13.03 -11.33 1.82
CA LEU A 54 -12.38 -12.18 2.82
C LEU A 54 -11.66 -11.35 3.90
N LYS A 55 -11.01 -10.26 3.49
CA LYS A 55 -10.35 -9.30 4.40
C LYS A 55 -11.32 -8.36 5.11
N SER A 56 -12.62 -8.57 4.97
CA SER A 56 -13.66 -7.70 5.54
C SER A 56 -13.55 -6.24 5.13
N ALA A 57 -13.05 -5.95 3.92
CA ALA A 57 -12.98 -4.56 3.42
C ALA A 57 -14.36 -3.89 3.41
N ASN A 58 -15.43 -4.66 3.24
CA ASN A 58 -16.81 -4.19 3.28
C ASN A 58 -17.15 -3.48 4.60
N THR A 59 -16.55 -3.88 5.73
CA THR A 59 -16.79 -3.20 7.01
C THR A 59 -16.14 -1.83 7.07
N MET A 60 -15.08 -1.58 6.28
CA MET A 60 -14.39 -0.29 6.23
C MET A 60 -15.29 0.81 5.64
N TYR A 61 -16.16 0.45 4.69
CA TYR A 61 -17.05 1.39 4.01
C TYR A 61 -18.55 1.14 4.22
N ALA A 62 -18.92 0.21 5.11
CA ALA A 62 -20.33 -0.02 5.48
C ALA A 62 -21.03 1.24 6.00
N ASN A 63 -20.28 2.15 6.65
CA ASN A 63 -20.79 3.41 7.15
C ASN A 63 -20.64 4.58 6.15
N ALA A 64 -20.16 4.35 4.93
CA ALA A 64 -19.90 5.42 3.98
C ALA A 64 -21.19 6.15 3.57
N VAL A 65 -22.24 5.40 3.23
CA VAL A 65 -23.55 5.97 2.87
C VAL A 65 -24.20 6.69 4.05
N PRO A 66 -24.46 6.06 5.22
CA PRO A 66 -25.10 6.76 6.34
C PRO A 66 -24.24 7.92 6.86
N GLY A 67 -22.91 7.79 6.84
CA GLY A 67 -22.00 8.88 7.20
C GLY A 67 -22.09 10.08 6.24
N MET A 68 -22.21 9.84 4.93
CA MET A 68 -22.39 10.92 3.95
C MET A 68 -23.75 11.61 4.08
N VAL A 69 -24.80 10.82 4.35
CA VAL A 69 -26.15 11.36 4.61
C VAL A 69 -26.11 12.26 5.85
N GLU A 70 -25.50 11.82 6.95
CA GLU A 70 -25.38 12.61 8.17
C GLU A 70 -24.56 13.89 7.97
N LYS A 71 -23.46 13.80 7.22
CA LYS A 71 -22.63 14.95 6.85
C LYS A 71 -23.45 15.97 6.04
N THR A 72 -24.21 15.50 5.06
CA THR A 72 -25.05 16.34 4.19
C THR A 72 -26.19 16.99 4.98
N LYS A 73 -26.86 16.21 5.84
CA LYS A 73 -27.89 16.71 6.77
C LYS A 73 -27.34 17.85 7.62
N THR A 74 -26.17 17.65 8.23
CA THR A 74 -25.52 18.67 9.07
C THR A 74 -25.26 19.96 8.30
N ALA A 75 -24.76 19.86 7.06
CA ALA A 75 -24.55 21.03 6.20
C ALA A 75 -25.87 21.74 5.83
N LEU A 76 -26.94 20.99 5.55
CA LEU A 76 -28.25 21.55 5.24
C LEU A 76 -28.89 22.25 6.43
N ILE A 77 -28.73 21.71 7.65
CA ILE A 77 -29.19 22.35 8.90
C ILE A 77 -28.48 23.69 9.10
N GLN A 78 -27.16 23.74 8.90
CA GLN A 78 -26.39 24.98 9.03
C GLN A 78 -26.86 26.08 8.06
N GLN A 79 -27.26 25.69 6.85
CA GLN A 79 -27.79 26.62 5.84
C GLN A 79 -29.26 26.97 6.08
N ASN A 80 -30.00 26.13 6.79
CA ASN A 80 -31.45 26.23 6.95
C ASN A 80 -31.89 25.83 8.37
N LEU A 81 -31.59 26.68 9.35
CA LEU A 81 -31.82 26.39 10.78
C LEU A 81 -33.27 25.99 11.11
N ASN A 82 -34.25 26.49 10.35
CA ASN A 82 -35.67 26.20 10.55
C ASN A 82 -36.08 24.78 10.14
N TYR A 83 -35.26 24.06 9.35
CA TYR A 83 -35.58 22.72 8.84
C TYR A 83 -34.93 21.58 9.64
N GLN A 84 -34.38 21.87 10.82
CA GLN A 84 -33.68 20.86 11.61
C GLN A 84 -34.54 19.62 11.91
N LYS A 85 -35.82 19.81 12.26
CA LYS A 85 -36.72 18.68 12.54
C LYS A 85 -36.92 17.82 11.29
N ASP A 86 -37.33 18.43 10.19
CA ASP A 86 -37.62 17.74 8.93
C ASP A 86 -36.37 17.02 8.39
N LEU A 87 -35.20 17.66 8.44
CA LEU A 87 -33.94 17.06 8.00
C LEU A 87 -33.54 15.85 8.86
N ASN A 88 -33.86 15.83 10.16
CA ASN A 88 -33.64 14.66 11.00
C ASN A 88 -34.60 13.51 10.69
N GLU A 89 -35.85 13.81 10.33
CA GLU A 89 -36.83 12.79 9.92
C GLU A 89 -36.54 12.22 8.53
N VAL A 90 -36.04 13.06 7.60
CA VAL A 90 -35.72 12.66 6.22
C VAL A 90 -34.41 11.89 6.12
N ALA A 91 -33.42 12.17 6.97
CA ALA A 91 -32.11 11.51 6.92
C ALA A 91 -32.17 9.96 6.92
N PRO A 92 -32.89 9.27 7.82
CA PRO A 92 -32.99 7.81 7.76
C PRO A 92 -33.66 7.30 6.48
N ILE A 93 -34.63 8.05 5.92
CA ILE A 93 -35.30 7.70 4.66
C ILE A 93 -34.29 7.76 3.51
N VAL A 94 -33.51 8.84 3.41
CA VAL A 94 -32.48 9.01 2.39
C VAL A 94 -31.38 7.95 2.56
N ALA A 95 -30.95 7.66 3.78
CA ALA A 95 -29.99 6.60 4.05
C ALA A 95 -30.49 5.23 3.59
N GLN A 96 -31.78 4.93 3.81
CA GLN A 96 -32.39 3.69 3.34
C GLN A 96 -32.51 3.64 1.82
N GLN A 97 -32.89 4.75 1.17
CA GLN A 97 -32.98 4.84 -0.29
C GLN A 97 -31.63 4.65 -0.99
N LEU A 98 -30.56 5.12 -0.35
CA LEU A 98 -29.19 5.01 -0.86
C LEU A 98 -28.44 3.79 -0.34
N ALA A 99 -29.07 2.96 0.51
CA ALA A 99 -28.45 1.74 1.02
C ALA A 99 -28.05 0.81 -0.13
N GLY A 100 -26.87 0.20 -0.03
CA GLY A 100 -26.32 -0.64 -1.08
C GLY A 100 -25.41 0.11 -2.05
N ARG A 101 -25.45 1.45 -2.10
CA ARG A 101 -24.53 2.23 -2.95
C ARG A 101 -23.08 2.15 -2.49
N GLU A 102 -22.82 1.76 -1.25
CA GLU A 102 -21.48 1.43 -0.77
C GLU A 102 -20.83 0.28 -1.58
N LYS A 103 -21.61 -0.52 -2.30
CA LYS A 103 -21.07 -1.52 -3.25
C LYS A 103 -20.27 -0.88 -4.38
N GLU A 104 -20.61 0.35 -4.80
CA GLU A 104 -19.85 1.10 -5.82
C GLU A 104 -18.40 1.32 -5.34
N ILE A 105 -18.19 1.54 -4.03
CA ILE A 105 -16.86 1.66 -3.41
C ILE A 105 -16.10 0.34 -3.54
N GLY A 106 -16.76 -0.78 -3.22
CA GLY A 106 -16.17 -2.12 -3.35
C GLY A 106 -15.78 -2.46 -4.79
N GLU A 107 -16.58 -2.07 -5.77
CA GLU A 107 -16.27 -2.25 -7.20
C GLU A 107 -15.05 -1.44 -7.63
N GLY A 108 -15.01 -0.15 -7.27
CA GLY A 108 -13.85 0.71 -7.56
C GLY A 108 -12.57 0.19 -6.90
N MET A 109 -12.64 -0.20 -5.63
CA MET A 109 -11.51 -0.78 -4.91
C MET A 109 -11.02 -2.09 -5.53
N ALA A 110 -11.93 -2.95 -5.99
CA ALA A 110 -11.54 -4.20 -6.64
C ALA A 110 -10.87 -3.97 -8.00
N GLN A 111 -11.29 -2.95 -8.75
CA GLN A 111 -10.60 -2.57 -9.99
C GLN A 111 -9.18 -2.10 -9.72
N VAL A 112 -8.99 -1.21 -8.73
CA VAL A 112 -7.66 -0.74 -8.32
C VAL A 112 -6.81 -1.89 -7.80
N TYR A 113 -7.38 -2.79 -6.99
CA TYR A 113 -6.62 -3.95 -6.51
C TYR A 113 -6.25 -4.90 -7.65
N ALA A 114 -7.16 -5.14 -8.60
CA ALA A 114 -6.93 -6.00 -9.75
C ALA A 114 -5.99 -5.40 -10.80
N SER A 115 -5.61 -4.12 -10.72
CA SER A 115 -4.59 -3.54 -11.59
C SER A 115 -3.17 -3.83 -11.11
N GLU A 116 -2.99 -4.15 -9.83
CA GLU A 116 -1.66 -4.38 -9.23
C GLU A 116 -1.14 -5.81 -9.41
N PHE A 117 -2.03 -6.74 -9.78
CA PHE A 117 -1.73 -8.16 -9.85
C PHE A 117 -2.20 -8.77 -11.17
N THR A 118 -1.51 -9.80 -11.64
CA THR A 118 -2.01 -10.64 -12.71
C THR A 118 -3.22 -11.47 -12.24
N GLU A 119 -4.03 -11.94 -13.18
CA GLU A 119 -5.18 -12.80 -12.86
C GLU A 119 -4.75 -14.08 -12.11
N GLN A 120 -3.60 -14.65 -12.46
CA GLN A 120 -3.08 -15.85 -11.79
C GLN A 120 -2.69 -15.57 -10.35
N GLU A 121 -1.96 -14.47 -10.09
CA GLU A 121 -1.61 -14.07 -8.72
C GLU A 121 -2.86 -13.82 -7.87
N LEU A 122 -3.91 -13.20 -8.44
CA LEU A 122 -5.17 -13.01 -7.73
C LEU A 122 -5.85 -14.33 -7.39
N LYS A 123 -5.83 -15.33 -8.29
CA LYS A 123 -6.37 -16.68 -8.01
C LYS A 123 -5.57 -17.39 -6.92
N ASP A 124 -4.25 -17.27 -6.95
CA ASP A 124 -3.36 -17.86 -5.94
C ASP A 124 -3.60 -17.20 -4.58
N LEU A 125 -3.76 -15.87 -4.55
CA LEU A 125 -4.12 -15.12 -3.35
C LEU A 125 -5.49 -15.53 -2.79
N VAL A 126 -6.52 -15.68 -3.62
CA VAL A 126 -7.83 -16.20 -3.19
C VAL A 126 -7.68 -17.56 -2.53
N THR A 127 -6.92 -18.46 -3.16
CA THR A 127 -6.66 -19.82 -2.64
C THR A 127 -5.95 -19.75 -1.30
N PHE A 128 -4.92 -18.92 -1.17
CA PHE A 128 -4.19 -18.71 0.08
C PHE A 128 -5.10 -18.17 1.18
N TYR A 129 -5.85 -17.09 0.94
CA TYR A 129 -6.72 -16.47 1.95
C TYR A 129 -7.88 -17.39 2.38
N LYS A 130 -8.32 -18.32 1.53
CA LYS A 130 -9.30 -19.36 1.89
C LYS A 130 -8.71 -20.50 2.71
N SER A 131 -7.39 -20.69 2.71
CA SER A 131 -6.74 -21.73 3.52
C SER A 131 -6.91 -21.46 5.03
N PRO A 132 -6.81 -22.48 5.89
CA PRO A 132 -6.84 -22.27 7.34
C PRO A 132 -5.79 -21.28 7.84
N LEU A 133 -4.61 -21.26 7.22
CA LEU A 133 -3.55 -20.31 7.55
C LEU A 133 -3.92 -18.89 7.11
N GLY A 134 -4.45 -18.71 5.90
CA GLY A 134 -4.87 -17.41 5.39
C GLY A 134 -6.00 -16.80 6.22
N GLN A 135 -6.98 -17.60 6.63
CA GLN A 135 -8.05 -17.19 7.54
C GLN A 135 -7.49 -16.79 8.92
N LYS A 136 -6.55 -17.59 9.46
CA LYS A 136 -5.86 -17.24 10.70
C LYS A 136 -5.10 -15.93 10.57
N LEU A 137 -4.42 -15.68 9.45
CA LEU A 137 -3.69 -14.44 9.20
C LEU A 137 -4.64 -13.23 9.25
N ILE A 138 -5.76 -13.27 8.50
CA ILE A 138 -6.77 -12.20 8.49
C ILE A 138 -7.25 -11.85 9.91
N GLN A 139 -7.45 -12.85 10.75
CA GLN A 139 -7.95 -12.66 12.12
C GLN A 139 -6.88 -12.25 13.13
N ALA A 140 -5.65 -12.77 12.97
CA ALA A 140 -4.58 -12.59 13.95
C ALA A 140 -3.73 -11.35 13.69
N GLU A 141 -3.58 -10.93 12.43
CA GLU A 141 -2.70 -9.82 12.04
C GLU A 141 -3.11 -8.48 12.70
N PRO A 142 -4.39 -8.04 12.69
CA PRO A 142 -4.78 -6.80 13.38
C PRO A 142 -4.47 -6.84 14.89
N ARG A 143 -4.65 -8.01 15.53
CA ARG A 143 -4.34 -8.21 16.95
C ARG A 143 -2.84 -8.13 17.20
N ALA A 144 -2.04 -8.79 16.37
CA ALA A 144 -0.58 -8.77 16.47
C ALA A 144 -0.01 -7.36 16.29
N ILE A 145 -0.50 -6.61 15.30
CA ILE A 145 -0.14 -5.19 15.10
C ILE A 145 -0.53 -4.37 16.34
N GLY A 146 -1.76 -4.51 16.85
CA GLY A 146 -2.21 -3.80 18.04
C GLY A 146 -1.35 -4.08 19.28
N LEU A 147 -1.00 -5.35 19.52
CA LEU A 147 -0.09 -5.74 20.61
C LEU A 147 1.32 -5.17 20.40
N SER A 148 1.80 -5.13 19.16
CA SER A 148 3.12 -4.58 18.83
C SER A 148 3.18 -3.08 19.12
N MET A 149 2.14 -2.34 18.79
CA MET A 149 2.02 -0.91 19.13
C MET A 149 1.96 -0.68 20.65
N ALA A 150 1.20 -1.51 21.37
CA ALA A 150 1.14 -1.43 22.83
C ALA A 150 2.51 -1.71 23.48
N PHE A 151 3.24 -2.72 22.97
CA PHE A 151 4.60 -3.00 23.40
C PHE A 151 5.53 -1.81 23.16
N MET A 152 5.48 -1.21 21.96
CA MET A 152 6.31 -0.05 21.61
C MET A 152 6.06 1.14 22.55
N ASN A 153 4.79 1.41 22.91
CA ASN A 153 4.45 2.46 23.87
C ASN A 153 5.02 2.17 25.27
N SER A 154 4.90 0.92 25.74
CA SER A 154 5.46 0.50 27.03
C SER A 154 6.99 0.60 27.04
N TRP A 155 7.64 0.14 25.97
CA TRP A 155 9.09 0.26 25.81
C TRP A 155 9.53 1.73 25.82
N ALA A 156 8.84 2.62 25.09
CA ALA A 156 9.17 4.04 25.04
C ALA A 156 9.06 4.70 26.42
N HIS A 157 8.02 4.37 27.19
CA HIS A 157 7.86 4.85 28.56
C HIS A 157 9.04 4.43 29.45
N ASN A 158 9.39 3.14 29.47
CA ASN A 158 10.49 2.63 30.28
C ASN A 158 11.86 3.17 29.84
N PHE A 159 12.05 3.32 28.53
CA PHE A 159 13.30 3.84 27.98
C PHE A 159 13.48 5.33 28.29
N SER A 160 12.38 6.10 28.37
CA SER A 160 12.42 7.52 28.78
C SER A 160 13.08 7.71 30.14
N GLU A 161 12.79 6.85 31.12
CA GLU A 161 13.44 6.88 32.43
C GLU A 161 14.96 6.65 32.33
N THR A 162 15.38 5.70 31.48
CA THR A 162 16.79 5.44 31.22
C THR A 162 17.47 6.66 30.59
N VAL A 163 16.81 7.28 29.62
CA VAL A 163 17.30 8.50 28.96
C VAL A 163 17.41 9.65 29.96
N MET A 164 16.38 9.90 30.79
CA MET A 164 16.42 10.92 31.84
C MET A 164 17.58 10.67 32.81
N GLY A 165 17.76 9.42 33.27
CA GLY A 165 18.88 9.04 34.13
C GLY A 165 20.23 9.38 33.52
N ALA A 166 20.42 9.08 32.22
CA ALA A 166 21.64 9.42 31.50
C ALA A 166 21.88 10.95 31.42
N PHE A 167 20.83 11.73 31.13
CA PHE A 167 20.92 13.20 31.13
C PHE A 167 21.31 13.76 32.50
N ARG A 168 20.65 13.30 33.58
CA ARG A 168 20.97 13.70 34.96
C ARG A 168 22.42 13.39 35.32
N ALA A 169 22.89 12.19 34.98
CA ALA A 169 24.27 11.79 35.23
C ALA A 169 25.28 12.70 34.51
N GLU A 170 25.01 13.04 33.24
CA GLU A 170 25.87 13.92 32.45
C GLU A 170 25.86 15.37 32.96
N MET A 171 24.72 15.86 33.42
CA MET A 171 24.59 17.21 33.98
C MET A 171 25.28 17.33 35.35
N ARG A 172 25.22 16.28 36.18
CA ARG A 172 25.97 16.23 37.45
C ARG A 172 27.47 16.33 37.24
N LYS A 173 28.04 15.69 36.20
CA LYS A 173 29.47 15.86 35.85
C LYS A 173 29.84 17.30 35.52
N ARG A 174 28.87 18.12 35.10
CA ARG A 174 29.03 19.55 34.79
C ARG A 174 28.73 20.45 35.99
N GLY A 175 28.57 19.87 37.19
CA GLY A 175 28.26 20.60 38.41
C GLY A 175 26.81 21.09 38.51
N LYS A 176 25.90 20.56 37.69
CA LYS A 176 24.47 20.93 37.69
C LYS A 176 23.64 19.75 38.22
N GLU A 177 23.00 19.91 39.38
CA GLU A 177 22.09 18.89 39.91
C GLU A 177 20.68 19.06 39.34
N ILE A 178 20.30 18.14 38.44
CA ILE A 178 18.95 17.95 37.91
C ILE A 178 18.64 16.44 37.80
#